data_AF-A0A068NRL9-F1
#
_entry.id   AF-A0A068NRL9-F1
#
_cell.length_a   1.000
_cell.length_b   1.000
_cell.length_c   1.000
_cell.angle_alpha   90.00
_cell.angle_beta   90.00
_cell.angle_gamma   90.00
#
_symmetry.space_group_name_H-M   'P 1'
#
loop_
_entity.id
_entity.type
_entity.pdbx_description
1 polymer ?
#
loop_
_entity_poly.entity_id
_entity_poly.type
_entity_poly.pdbx_seq_one_letter_code
_entity_poly.pdbx_strand_id
1 'polypeptide(L)' 'MAVYKYSSYVKTSTSDAFDTIYEPGSKPAHSGIYRCEGCGKEISHNAGVSLPPQNHHQHTVAQGKVRWRMSVYAETNG' A
#
# COMPACT_ATOMS: atom_id res chain seq x y z
N MET A 1 10.54 -2.24 -0.23
CA MET A 1 10.10 -2.43 -1.61
C MET A 1 9.68 -3.87 -1.74
N ALA A 2 8.48 -4.12 -2.26
CA ALA A 2 8.00 -5.48 -2.53
C ALA A 2 9.03 -6.26 -3.35
N VAL A 3 9.32 -7.48 -2.93
CA VAL A 3 10.32 -8.37 -3.56
C VAL A 3 9.60 -9.54 -4.19
N TYR A 4 9.97 -9.88 -5.42
CA TYR A 4 9.44 -11.04 -6.15
C TYR A 4 10.60 -11.84 -6.76
N LYS A 5 10.45 -13.17 -6.80
CA LYS A 5 11.41 -14.08 -7.46
C LYS A 5 10.97 -14.47 -8.87
N TYR A 6 9.67 -14.74 -9.05
CA TYR A 6 9.10 -15.24 -10.29
C TYR A 6 8.30 -14.13 -10.98
N SER A 7 8.91 -13.44 -11.93
CA SER A 7 8.27 -12.34 -12.68
C SER A 7 7.00 -12.77 -13.41
N SER A 8 6.91 -14.04 -13.83
CA SER A 8 5.73 -14.61 -14.47
C SER A 8 4.47 -14.63 -13.59
N TYR A 9 4.61 -14.44 -12.27
CA TYR A 9 3.47 -14.44 -11.33
C TYR A 9 2.98 -13.04 -10.97
N VAL A 10 3.67 -11.99 -11.44
CA VAL A 10 3.35 -10.59 -11.12
C VAL A 10 3.22 -9.81 -12.43
N LYS A 11 2.01 -9.35 -12.73
CA LYS A 11 1.74 -8.51 -13.91
C LYS A 11 1.94 -7.02 -13.58
N THR A 12 2.48 -6.27 -14.52
CA THR A 12 2.40 -4.80 -14.50
C THR A 12 0.97 -4.36 -14.84
N SER A 13 0.57 -3.21 -14.32
CA SER A 13 -0.74 -2.61 -14.59
C SER A 13 -0.62 -1.08 -14.56
N THR A 14 -1.45 -0.41 -15.34
CA THR A 14 -1.56 1.05 -15.40
C THR A 14 -2.86 1.55 -14.76
N SER A 15 -3.48 0.73 -13.90
CA SER A 15 -4.72 1.10 -13.21
C SER A 15 -4.49 2.27 -12.24
N ASP A 16 -5.38 3.25 -12.27
CA ASP A 16 -5.37 4.41 -11.35
C ASP A 16 -5.47 4.00 -9.86
N ALA A 17 -5.85 2.75 -9.57
CA ALA A 17 -5.82 2.20 -8.21
C ALA A 17 -4.43 2.29 -7.56
N PHE A 18 -3.34 2.26 -8.36
CA PHE A 18 -1.97 2.41 -7.88
C PHE A 18 -1.59 3.86 -7.55
N ASP A 19 -2.29 4.84 -8.13
CA ASP A 19 -1.98 6.26 -7.94
C ASP A 19 -2.65 6.86 -6.70
N THR A 20 -3.63 6.16 -6.15
CA THR A 20 -4.38 6.60 -4.96
C THR A 20 -3.47 6.65 -3.73
N ILE A 21 -3.45 7.81 -3.07
CA ILE A 21 -2.84 8.01 -1.75
C ILE A 21 -3.92 7.85 -0.69
N TYR A 22 -3.73 6.86 0.17
CA TYR A 22 -4.64 6.58 1.28
C TYR A 22 -4.13 7.20 2.59
N GLU A 23 -5.05 7.84 3.31
CA GLU A 23 -4.82 8.32 4.67
C GLU A 23 -4.94 7.18 5.69
N PRO A 24 -4.39 7.32 6.91
CA PRO A 24 -4.61 6.37 8.00
C PRO A 24 -6.09 6.08 8.22
N GLY A 25 -6.44 4.81 8.48
CA GLY A 25 -7.84 4.38 8.68
C GLY A 25 -8.66 4.18 7.41
N SER A 26 -8.18 4.63 6.23
CA SER A 26 -8.85 4.40 4.95
C SER A 26 -9.05 2.91 4.67
N LYS A 27 -10.10 2.56 3.92
CA LYS A 27 -10.44 1.16 3.59
C LYS A 27 -10.26 0.92 2.09
N PRO A 28 -9.05 0.57 1.63
CA PRO A 28 -8.81 0.38 0.20
C PRO A 28 -9.53 -0.85 -0.34
N ALA A 29 -9.86 -0.83 -1.62
CA ALA A 29 -10.67 -1.86 -2.28
C ALA A 29 -9.90 -3.17 -2.58
N HIS A 30 -8.57 -3.13 -2.59
CA HIS A 30 -7.75 -4.28 -2.98
C HIS A 30 -6.84 -4.76 -1.83
N SER A 31 -6.73 -6.08 -1.69
CA SER A 31 -5.74 -6.71 -0.81
C SER A 31 -4.37 -6.65 -1.46
N GLY A 32 -3.32 -6.28 -0.74
CA GLY A 32 -2.02 -6.07 -1.35
C GLY A 32 -0.92 -5.58 -0.41
N ILE A 33 0.19 -5.16 -0.99
CA ILE A 33 1.29 -4.50 -0.29
C ILE A 33 1.16 -3.00 -0.52
N TYR A 34 1.17 -2.26 0.58
CA TYR A 34 1.11 -0.79 0.60
C TYR A 34 2.40 -0.25 1.19
N ARG A 35 2.93 0.78 0.54
CA ARG A 35 4.15 1.49 0.92
C ARG A 35 3.80 2.87 1.49
N CYS A 36 4.44 3.25 2.58
CA CYS A 36 4.34 4.59 3.13
C CYS A 36 5.16 5.57 2.27
N GLU A 37 4.53 6.64 1.79
CA GLU A 37 5.21 7.67 1.00
C GLU A 37 6.12 8.57 1.85
N GLY A 38 5.93 8.60 3.18
CA GLY A 38 6.76 9.40 4.08
C GLY A 38 8.10 8.72 4.43
N CYS A 39 8.11 7.41 4.63
CA CYS A 39 9.29 6.68 5.12
C CYS A 39 9.66 5.42 4.33
N GLY A 40 8.84 5.02 3.36
CA GLY A 40 9.06 3.81 2.56
C GLY A 40 8.73 2.48 3.25
N LYS A 41 8.28 2.49 4.51
CA LYS A 41 7.86 1.27 5.22
C LYS A 41 6.65 0.63 4.53
N GLU A 42 6.63 -0.69 4.48
CA GLU A 42 5.58 -1.46 3.82
C GLU A 42 4.72 -2.25 4.81
N ILE A 43 3.49 -2.51 4.40
CA ILE A 43 2.55 -3.39 5.09
C ILE A 43 1.85 -4.29 4.07
N SER A 44 1.53 -5.52 4.49
CA SER A 44 0.51 -6.33 3.83
C SER A 44 -0.86 -5.96 4.39
N HIS A 45 -1.85 -5.76 3.53
CA HIS A 45 -3.17 -5.30 3.94
C HIS A 45 -4.31 -5.99 3.17
N ASN A 46 -5.44 -6.19 3.84
CA ASN A 46 -6.63 -6.81 3.25
C ASN A 46 -7.63 -5.76 2.76
N ALA A 47 -8.28 -6.02 1.63
CA ALA A 47 -9.37 -5.21 1.08
C ALA A 47 -10.47 -4.96 2.11
N GLY A 48 -11.04 -3.75 2.12
CA GLY A 48 -12.17 -3.37 2.98
C GLY A 48 -11.83 -3.21 4.48
N VAL A 49 -10.62 -3.56 4.90
CA VAL A 49 -10.13 -3.35 6.27
C VAL A 49 -9.51 -1.94 6.38
N SER A 50 -9.64 -1.30 7.54
CA SER A 50 -9.02 0.00 7.78
C SER A 50 -7.50 -0.11 7.85
N LEU A 51 -6.81 0.74 7.09
CA LEU A 51 -5.35 0.87 7.12
C LEU A 51 -4.87 1.30 8.51
N PRO A 52 -3.62 0.95 8.88
CA PRO A 52 -3.08 1.26 10.20
C PRO A 52 -3.16 2.76 10.55
N PRO A 53 -3.35 3.08 11.84
CA PRO A 53 -3.47 4.47 12.30
C PRO A 53 -2.14 5.23 12.16
N GLN A 54 -2.21 6.56 12.29
CA GLN A 54 -1.08 7.49 12.15
C GLN A 54 0.13 7.13 13.03
N ASN A 55 -0.10 6.55 14.21
CA ASN A 55 0.94 6.18 15.17
C ASN A 55 1.46 4.74 15.02
N HIS A 56 1.09 4.03 13.95
CA HIS A 56 1.60 2.68 13.66
C HIS A 56 3.13 2.64 13.52
N HIS A 57 3.73 3.75 13.10
CA HIS A 57 5.17 4.00 13.19
C HIS A 57 5.40 5.51 13.33
N GLN A 58 6.52 5.87 13.93
CA GLN A 58 6.87 7.27 14.17
C GLN A 58 7.41 7.90 12.89
N HIS A 59 6.91 9.09 12.57
CA HIS A 59 7.44 9.96 11.53
C HIS A 59 8.13 11.15 12.17
N THR A 60 9.25 11.56 11.58
CA THR A 60 9.83 12.88 11.83
C THR A 60 8.94 13.97 11.22
N VAL A 61 9.15 15.22 11.63
CA VAL A 61 8.45 16.37 11.05
C VAL A 61 8.62 16.43 9.53
N ALA A 62 9.83 16.15 9.02
CA ALA A 62 10.12 16.17 7.58
C ALA A 62 9.37 15.08 6.79
N GLN A 63 9.08 13.94 7.42
CA GLN A 63 8.32 12.85 6.78
C GLN A 63 6.81 13.14 6.71
N GLY A 64 6.32 14.06 7.56
CA GLY A 64 4.92 14.46 7.63
C GLY A 64 4.00 13.33 8.10
N LYS A 65 2.73 13.37 7.69
CA LYS A 65 1.75 12.33 8.04
C LYS A 65 2.03 11.01 7.32
N VAL A 66 1.55 9.91 7.90
CA VAL A 66 1.56 8.59 7.24
C VAL A 66 0.60 8.65 6.06
N ARG A 67 1.04 8.13 4.91
CA ARG A 67 0.31 8.12 3.64
C ARG A 67 0.66 6.85 2.90
N TRP A 68 -0.33 6.05 2.52
CA TRP A 68 -0.12 4.74 1.94
C TRP A 68 -0.41 4.75 0.44
N ARG A 69 0.51 4.21 -0.36
CA ARG A 69 0.31 3.95 -1.79
C ARG A 69 0.47 2.46 -2.05
N MET A 70 -0.40 1.89 -2.88
CA MET A 70 -0.32 0.49 -3.27
C MET A 70 0.90 0.24 -4.16
N SER A 71 1.60 -0.88 -3.93
CA SER A 71 2.72 -1.33 -4.78
C SER A 71 2.38 -2.58 -5.59
N VAL A 72 1.57 -3.47 -5.02
CA VAL A 72 1.05 -4.68 -5.68
C VAL A 72 -0.26 -5.07 -5.00
N TYR A 73 -1.22 -5.62 -5.75
CA TYR A 73 -2.44 -6.19 -5.21
C TYR A 73 -2.73 -7.59 -5.75
N ALA A 74 -3.51 -8.36 -5.01
CA ALA A 74 -4.01 -9.67 -5.43
C ALA A 74 -5.21 -9.51 -6.37
N GLU A 75 -5.07 -9.92 -7.63
CA GLU A 75 -6.18 -9.98 -8.57
C GLU A 75 -7.13 -11.12 -8.16
N THR A 76 -8.33 -10.76 -7.68
CA THR A 76 -9.33 -11.73 -7.21
C THR A 76 -10.39 -12.03 -8.26
N ASN A 77 -10.40 -11.28 -9.38
CA ASN A 77 -11.27 -11.51 -10.52
C ASN A 77 -10.51 -12.33 -11.57
N GLY A 78 -10.31 -13.62 -11.26
CA GLY A 78 -9.72 -14.61 -12.16
C GLY A 78 -10.80 -15.39 -12.91
#